data_AF-A0A5C7UNT6-F1
#
_entry.id   AF-A0A5C7UNT6-F1
#
_cell.length_a   1.000
_cell.length_b   1.000
_cell.length_c   1.000
_cell.angle_alpha   90.00
_cell.angle_beta   90.00
_cell.angle_gamma   90.00
#
_symmetry.space_group_name_H-M   'P 1'
#
loop_
_entity.id
_entity.type
_entity.pdbx_description
1 polymer ?
#
loop_
_entity_poly.entity_id
_entity_poly.type
_entity_poly.pdbx_seq_one_letter_code
_entity_poly.pdbx_strand_id
1 'polypeptide(L)'
;MLAIKIWLDSPRDYVAGISLYELHGTNSFLKKRFRSGPDAYNKQKLAEELQKLVGKVSSPPKLEEEGPKPPQANLQEDQAKYLALLRKRDDIVRQIERNKAVLDLSTSQPILFETAKQLLKLHQKKCEIWTQIDFFQAHGYFETPEKEHPVVREKEKQLLHQAISKAKKRLKNSHCKNKTKTEQLLQKHQKRLQALIGHASD
;
A
#
# COMPACT_ATOMS: atom_id res chain seq x y z
N MET A 1 28.05 -34.10 2.64
CA MET A 1 28.47 -32.71 2.34
C MET A 1 29.37 -32.60 1.10
N LEU A 2 30.34 -33.51 0.89
CA LEU A 2 31.17 -33.53 -0.33
C LEU A 2 30.34 -33.72 -1.61
N ALA A 3 29.32 -34.59 -1.57
CA ALA A 3 28.38 -34.81 -2.67
C ALA A 3 27.57 -33.56 -3.08
N ILE A 4 27.27 -32.66 -2.14
CA ILE A 4 26.58 -31.40 -2.43
C ILE A 4 27.53 -30.41 -3.12
N LYS A 5 28.80 -30.33 -2.67
CA LYS A 5 29.84 -29.51 -3.34
C LYS A 5 30.05 -29.96 -4.78
N ILE A 6 30.23 -31.26 -4.99
CA ILE A 6 30.38 -31.84 -6.33
C ILE A 6 29.18 -31.52 -7.21
N TRP A 7 27.95 -31.56 -6.67
CA TRP A 7 26.75 -31.21 -7.43
C TRP A 7 26.66 -29.72 -7.80
N LEU A 8 27.09 -28.82 -6.90
CA LEU A 8 27.13 -27.37 -7.17
C LEU A 8 28.11 -26.99 -8.29
N ASP A 9 29.21 -27.74 -8.41
CA ASP A 9 30.27 -27.57 -9.42
C ASP A 9 30.02 -28.34 -10.73
N SER A 10 29.00 -29.21 -10.73
CA SER A 10 28.56 -30.03 -11.87
C SER A 10 27.44 -29.35 -12.69
N PRO A 11 26.97 -29.92 -13.82
CA PRO A 11 25.84 -29.39 -14.60
C PRO A 11 24.45 -29.29 -13.89
N ARG A 12 24.41 -29.30 -12.55
CA ARG A 12 23.23 -29.02 -11.70
C ARG A 12 21.97 -29.77 -12.11
N ASP A 13 22.11 -31.09 -12.30
CA ASP A 13 20.97 -31.96 -12.57
C ASP A 13 19.96 -31.88 -11.43
N TYR A 14 18.76 -31.42 -11.77
CA TYR A 14 17.71 -31.09 -10.81
C TYR A 14 17.25 -32.32 -10.02
N VAL A 15 17.21 -33.49 -10.65
CA VAL A 15 16.78 -34.73 -9.99
C VAL A 15 17.78 -35.15 -8.92
N ALA A 16 19.08 -35.11 -9.26
CA ALA A 16 20.16 -35.38 -8.30
C ALA A 16 20.17 -34.37 -7.13
N GLY A 17 19.86 -33.10 -7.41
CA GLY A 17 19.78 -32.06 -6.38
C GLY A 17 18.63 -32.29 -5.39
N ILE A 18 17.48 -32.76 -5.85
CA ILE A 18 16.34 -33.10 -4.99
C ILE A 18 16.73 -34.22 -4.02
N SER A 19 17.34 -35.30 -4.51
CA SER A 19 17.76 -36.42 -3.67
C SER A 19 18.75 -35.98 -2.59
N LEU A 20 19.67 -35.07 -2.92
CA LEU A 20 20.61 -34.48 -1.96
C LEU A 20 19.89 -33.61 -0.91
N TYR A 21 18.88 -32.84 -1.30
CA TYR A 21 18.09 -32.01 -0.38
C TYR A 21 17.11 -32.82 0.46
N GLU A 22 16.61 -33.95 -0.03
CA GLU A 22 15.79 -34.85 0.77
C GLU A 22 16.58 -35.50 1.91
N LEU A 23 17.84 -35.86 1.63
CA LEU A 23 18.74 -36.49 2.59
C LEU A 23 19.28 -35.50 3.63
N HIS A 24 19.56 -34.25 3.24
CA HIS A 24 20.24 -33.27 4.09
C HIS A 24 19.38 -32.06 4.51
N GLY A 25 18.26 -31.81 3.83
CA GLY A 25 17.38 -30.67 4.09
C GLY A 25 16.42 -30.91 5.25
N THR A 26 16.16 -29.84 6.01
CA THR A 26 15.28 -29.84 7.19
C THR A 26 13.85 -29.42 6.89
N ASN A 27 13.61 -28.73 5.77
CA ASN A 27 12.31 -28.14 5.45
C ASN A 27 11.42 -29.08 4.62
N SER A 28 10.36 -29.61 5.23
CA SER A 28 9.39 -30.53 4.60
C SER A 28 8.55 -29.88 3.49
N PHE A 29 8.27 -28.58 3.59
CA PHE A 29 7.54 -27.82 2.57
C PHE A 29 8.36 -27.69 1.29
N LEU A 30 9.65 -27.38 1.41
CA LEU A 30 10.56 -27.28 0.26
C LEU A 30 10.79 -28.64 -0.41
N LYS A 31 10.85 -29.74 0.36
CA LYS A 31 10.88 -31.10 -0.21
C LYS A 31 9.66 -31.37 -1.10
N LYS A 32 8.45 -31.03 -0.62
CA LYS A 32 7.22 -31.18 -1.42
C LYS A 32 7.22 -30.26 -2.64
N ARG A 33 7.76 -29.05 -2.53
CA ARG A 33 7.84 -28.08 -3.62
C ARG A 33 8.83 -28.49 -4.71
N PHE A 34 9.99 -29.03 -4.36
CA PHE A 34 10.94 -29.47 -5.38
C PHE A 34 10.48 -30.74 -6.11
N ARG A 35 9.66 -31.59 -5.47
CA ARG A 35 8.99 -32.71 -6.12
C ARG A 35 7.95 -32.31 -7.16
N SER A 36 7.43 -31.07 -7.15
CA SER A 36 6.40 -30.64 -8.10
C SER A 36 6.94 -30.38 -9.51
N GLY A 37 8.26 -30.27 -9.68
CA GLY A 37 8.91 -30.21 -10.99
C GLY A 37 9.94 -29.09 -11.16
N PRO A 38 10.79 -29.21 -12.20
CA PRO A 38 11.86 -28.27 -12.51
C PRO A 38 11.32 -26.96 -13.10
N ASP A 39 11.14 -25.94 -12.26
CA ASP A 39 10.94 -24.55 -12.66
C ASP A 39 12.23 -23.74 -12.43
N ALA A 40 12.46 -22.66 -13.19
CA ALA A 40 13.62 -21.78 -13.06
C ALA A 40 13.79 -21.29 -11.60
N TYR A 41 12.69 -20.91 -10.97
CA TYR A 41 12.65 -20.54 -9.55
C TYR A 41 13.05 -21.70 -8.64
N ASN A 42 12.52 -22.89 -8.88
CA ASN A 42 12.79 -24.06 -8.05
C ASN A 42 14.25 -24.55 -8.20
N LYS A 43 14.84 -24.46 -9.40
CA LYS A 43 16.25 -24.79 -9.66
C LYS A 43 17.18 -23.86 -8.88
N GLN A 44 16.91 -22.56 -8.94
CA GLN A 44 17.67 -21.55 -8.20
C GLN A 44 17.54 -21.76 -6.69
N LYS A 45 16.31 -21.96 -6.20
CA LYS A 45 16.04 -22.16 -4.78
C LYS A 45 16.66 -23.44 -4.22
N LEU A 46 16.66 -24.52 -5.00
CA LEU A 46 17.30 -25.78 -4.63
C LEU A 46 18.82 -25.61 -4.48
N ALA A 47 19.46 -24.90 -5.41
CA ALA A 47 20.89 -24.61 -5.35
C ALA A 47 21.26 -23.72 -4.14
N GLU A 48 20.48 -22.68 -3.85
CA GLU A 48 20.65 -21.82 -2.68
C GLU A 48 20.58 -22.62 -1.37
N GLU A 49 19.59 -23.49 -1.26
CA GLU A 49 19.37 -24.28 -0.05
C GLU A 49 20.45 -25.36 0.14
N LEU A 50 20.90 -25.99 -0.94
CA LEU A 50 22.04 -26.92 -0.91
C LEU A 50 23.35 -26.22 -0.57
N GLN A 51 23.57 -25.00 -1.08
CA GLN A 51 24.73 -24.17 -0.73
C GLN A 51 24.75 -23.79 0.75
N LYS A 52 23.59 -23.45 1.33
CA LYS A 52 23.44 -23.19 2.78
C LYS A 52 23.76 -24.42 3.64
N LEU A 53 23.44 -25.62 3.16
CA LEU A 53 23.73 -26.87 3.87
C LEU A 53 25.23 -27.20 3.90
N VAL A 54 26.00 -26.74 2.90
CA VAL A 54 27.46 -26.91 2.84
C VAL A 54 28.20 -25.87 3.68
N GLY A 55 27.70 -24.64 3.77
CA GLY A 55 28.31 -23.52 4.51
C GLY A 55 27.65 -23.25 5.86
N LYS A 56 27.40 -24.29 6.67
CA LYS A 56 26.67 -24.26 7.96
C LYS A 56 26.69 -22.89 8.67
N VAL A 57 25.51 -22.26 8.68
CA VAL A 57 25.08 -21.10 9.48
C VAL A 57 25.78 -19.77 9.18
N SER A 58 25.29 -19.08 8.16
CA SER A 58 24.90 -17.67 8.31
C SER A 58 23.87 -17.36 7.23
N SER A 59 22.70 -16.89 7.64
CA SER A 59 21.75 -16.22 6.75
C SER A 59 22.49 -15.14 5.96
N PRO A 60 22.49 -15.14 4.62
CA PRO A 60 23.19 -14.09 3.92
C PRO A 60 22.34 -12.80 3.92
N PRO A 61 22.99 -11.63 4.02
CA PRO A 61 22.34 -10.33 3.95
C PRO A 61 21.74 -10.15 2.56
N LYS A 62 20.55 -9.57 2.56
CA LYS A 62 19.85 -9.09 1.36
C LYS A 62 20.79 -8.11 0.64
N LEU A 63 21.19 -8.44 -0.59
CA LEU A 63 21.92 -7.54 -1.47
C LEU A 63 21.11 -6.24 -1.60
N GLU A 64 21.71 -5.15 -1.13
CA GLU A 64 21.24 -3.79 -1.29
C GLU A 64 21.46 -3.38 -2.76
N GLU A 65 20.38 -3.26 -3.52
CA GLU A 65 20.35 -2.22 -4.54
C GLU A 65 20.18 -0.89 -3.80
N GLU A 66 21.09 0.06 -4.04
CA GLU A 66 21.05 1.42 -3.52
C GLU A 66 19.79 2.15 -4.03
N GLY A 67 18.68 1.92 -3.34
CA GLY A 67 17.51 2.80 -3.32
C GLY A 67 17.32 3.30 -1.89
N PRO A 68 16.75 4.52 -1.70
CA PRO A 68 16.63 5.13 -0.38
C PRO A 68 15.94 4.18 0.58
N LYS A 69 16.67 3.80 1.64
CA LYS A 69 16.30 2.86 2.68
C LYS A 69 14.86 3.11 3.15
N PRO A 70 13.88 2.24 2.85
CA PRO A 70 12.55 2.40 3.41
C PRO A 70 12.63 2.21 4.93
N PRO A 71 11.86 2.97 5.71
CA PRO A 71 11.88 2.90 7.17
C PRO A 71 11.53 1.48 7.61
N GLN A 72 12.51 0.76 8.19
CA GLN A 72 12.37 -0.59 8.76
C GLN A 72 11.46 -0.63 10.01
N ALA A 73 10.56 0.33 10.18
CA ALA A 73 9.96 0.60 11.48
C ALA A 73 8.83 -0.35 11.86
N ASN A 74 8.22 -1.15 10.98
CA ASN A 74 7.03 -1.92 11.41
C ASN A 74 6.64 -3.16 10.59
N LEU A 75 7.58 -4.07 10.33
CA LEU A 75 7.31 -5.32 9.61
C LEU A 75 6.16 -6.16 10.23
N GLN A 76 6.04 -6.17 11.56
CA GLN A 76 5.00 -6.92 12.27
C GLN A 76 3.61 -6.28 12.12
N GLU A 77 3.53 -4.94 12.19
CA GLU A 77 2.29 -4.21 11.92
C GLU A 77 1.88 -4.33 10.45
N ASP A 78 2.85 -4.27 9.53
CA ASP A 78 2.57 -4.46 8.10
C ASP A 78 2.09 -5.89 7.82
N GLN A 79 2.66 -6.91 8.45
CA GLN A 79 2.13 -8.28 8.34
C GLN A 79 0.69 -8.39 8.89
N ALA A 80 0.41 -7.75 10.04
CA ALA A 80 -0.95 -7.72 10.58
C ALA A 80 -1.92 -6.98 9.64
N LYS A 81 -1.49 -5.87 9.05
CA LYS A 81 -2.24 -5.10 8.06
C LYS A 81 -2.50 -5.91 6.79
N TYR A 82 -1.52 -6.66 6.31
CA TYR A 82 -1.66 -7.56 5.17
C TYR A 82 -2.71 -8.64 5.44
N LEU A 83 -2.66 -9.31 6.60
CA LEU A 83 -3.66 -10.30 6.98
C LEU A 83 -5.06 -9.68 7.12
N ALA A 84 -5.16 -8.45 7.64
CA ALA A 84 -6.41 -7.73 7.73
C ALA A 84 -6.98 -7.38 6.34
N LEU A 85 -6.13 -6.99 5.39
CA LEU A 85 -6.53 -6.72 4.00
C LEU A 85 -7.05 -7.99 3.31
N LEU A 86 -6.43 -9.14 3.52
CA LEU A 86 -6.91 -10.42 2.99
C LEU A 86 -8.31 -10.77 3.52
N ARG A 87 -8.54 -10.63 4.83
CA ARG A 87 -9.87 -10.85 5.42
C ARG A 87 -10.91 -9.90 4.84
N LYS A 88 -10.56 -8.61 4.74
CA LYS A 88 -11.43 -7.56 4.19
C LYS A 88 -11.78 -7.82 2.71
N ARG A 89 -10.83 -8.34 1.92
CA ARG A 89 -11.07 -8.78 0.55
C ARG A 89 -12.13 -9.87 0.52
N ASP A 90 -11.98 -10.90 1.34
CA ASP A 90 -12.91 -12.04 1.38
C ASP A 90 -14.32 -11.61 1.83
N ASP A 91 -14.42 -10.67 2.75
CA ASP A 91 -15.69 -10.06 3.16
C ASP A 91 -16.35 -9.27 2.02
N ILE A 92 -15.56 -8.49 1.28
CA ILE A 92 -16.05 -7.72 0.12
C ILE A 92 -16.53 -8.66 -0.99
N VAL A 93 -15.78 -9.73 -1.28
CA VAL A 93 -16.19 -10.74 -2.27
C VAL A 93 -17.53 -11.37 -1.88
N ARG A 94 -17.68 -11.79 -0.62
CA ARG A 94 -18.96 -12.32 -0.09
C ARG A 94 -20.09 -11.30 -0.15
N GLN A 95 -19.81 -10.00 0.04
CA GLN A 95 -20.83 -8.96 -0.10
C GLN A 95 -21.22 -8.73 -1.57
N ILE A 96 -20.24 -8.77 -2.49
CA ILE A 96 -20.48 -8.69 -3.93
C ILE A 96 -21.39 -9.83 -4.39
N GLU A 97 -21.11 -11.06 -3.95
CA GLU A 97 -21.93 -12.23 -4.27
C GLU A 97 -23.37 -12.09 -3.77
N ARG A 98 -23.55 -11.65 -2.51
CA ARG A 98 -24.87 -11.35 -1.95
C ARG A 98 -25.61 -10.28 -2.75
N ASN A 99 -24.93 -9.19 -3.11
CA ASN A 99 -25.53 -8.12 -3.89
C ASN A 99 -25.89 -8.57 -5.31
N LYS A 100 -25.07 -9.44 -5.94
CA LYS A 100 -25.40 -10.06 -7.23
C LYS A 100 -26.67 -10.90 -7.14
N ALA A 101 -26.78 -11.76 -6.12
CA ALA A 101 -27.99 -12.56 -5.91
C ALA A 101 -29.24 -11.67 -5.72
N VAL A 102 -29.12 -10.54 -5.00
CA VAL A 102 -30.21 -9.57 -4.87
C VAL A 102 -30.59 -8.95 -6.22
N LEU A 103 -29.62 -8.64 -7.09
CA LEU A 103 -29.88 -8.13 -8.44
C LEU A 103 -30.59 -9.18 -9.31
N ASP A 104 -30.23 -10.45 -9.18
CA ASP A 104 -30.82 -11.54 -9.96
C ASP A 104 -32.24 -11.88 -9.50
N LEU A 105 -32.54 -11.72 -8.20
CA LEU A 105 -33.81 -12.13 -7.60
C LEU A 105 -34.84 -10.99 -7.43
N SER A 106 -34.39 -9.73 -7.40
CA SER A 106 -35.28 -8.59 -7.11
C SER A 106 -35.89 -8.01 -8.38
N THR A 107 -37.19 -7.75 -8.36
CA THR A 107 -37.91 -7.03 -9.43
C THR A 107 -38.14 -5.55 -9.10
N SER A 108 -37.82 -5.12 -7.88
CA SER A 108 -38.01 -3.74 -7.42
C SER A 108 -36.89 -2.83 -7.92
N GLN A 109 -37.23 -1.90 -8.82
CA GLN A 109 -36.30 -0.94 -9.41
C GLN A 109 -35.49 -0.10 -8.39
N PRO A 110 -36.05 0.44 -7.30
CA PRO A 110 -35.25 1.18 -6.31
C PRO A 110 -34.24 0.29 -5.58
N ILE A 111 -34.60 -0.98 -5.31
CA ILE A 111 -33.68 -1.95 -4.69
C ILE A 111 -32.56 -2.28 -5.67
N LEU A 112 -32.88 -2.56 -6.93
CA LEU A 112 -31.89 -2.84 -7.98
C LEU A 112 -30.90 -1.70 -8.15
N PHE A 113 -31.38 -0.45 -8.19
CA PHE A 113 -30.52 0.72 -8.34
C PHE A 113 -29.55 0.89 -7.17
N GLU A 114 -30.04 0.82 -5.93
CA GLU A 114 -29.17 0.94 -4.76
C GLU A 114 -28.19 -0.24 -4.64
N THR A 115 -28.63 -1.46 -4.95
CA THR A 115 -27.74 -2.64 -4.96
C THR A 115 -26.66 -2.52 -6.02
N ALA A 116 -26.97 -2.04 -7.23
CA ALA A 116 -25.99 -1.80 -8.30
C ALA A 116 -24.96 -0.73 -7.90
N LYS A 117 -25.42 0.37 -7.29
CA LYS A 117 -24.54 1.42 -6.75
C LYS A 117 -23.62 0.89 -5.65
N GLN A 118 -24.14 0.05 -4.76
CA GLN A 118 -23.33 -0.63 -3.75
C GLN A 118 -22.29 -1.57 -4.39
N LEU A 119 -22.67 -2.31 -5.44
CA LEU A 119 -21.78 -3.21 -6.16
C LEU A 119 -20.58 -2.46 -6.76
N LEU A 120 -20.82 -1.30 -7.37
CA LEU A 120 -19.75 -0.44 -7.90
C LEU A 120 -18.78 0.01 -6.80
N LYS A 121 -19.30 0.47 -5.66
CA LYS A 121 -18.47 0.86 -4.51
C LYS A 121 -17.65 -0.31 -3.96
N LEU A 122 -18.24 -1.50 -3.88
CA LEU A 122 -17.56 -2.70 -3.42
C LEU A 122 -16.48 -3.13 -4.41
N HIS A 123 -16.73 -3.01 -5.71
CA HIS A 123 -15.74 -3.31 -6.75
C HIS A 123 -14.54 -2.37 -6.68
N GLN A 124 -14.77 -1.05 -6.54
CA GLN A 124 -13.70 -0.07 -6.35
C GLN A 124 -12.83 -0.42 -5.13
N LYS A 125 -13.47 -0.65 -3.98
CA LYS A 125 -12.76 -1.07 -2.75
C LYS A 125 -11.98 -2.36 -2.93
N LYS A 126 -12.51 -3.33 -3.69
CA LYS A 126 -11.81 -4.58 -4.00
C LYS A 126 -10.53 -4.29 -4.79
N CYS A 127 -10.60 -3.44 -5.81
CA CYS A 127 -9.44 -3.05 -6.60
C CYS A 127 -8.40 -2.33 -5.75
N GLU A 128 -8.79 -1.37 -4.91
CA GLU A 128 -7.90 -0.67 -3.98
C GLU A 128 -7.15 -1.62 -3.04
N ILE A 129 -7.84 -2.64 -2.52
CA ILE A 129 -7.23 -3.65 -1.65
C ILE A 129 -6.23 -4.51 -2.42
N TRP A 130 -6.56 -4.90 -3.66
CA TRP A 130 -5.63 -5.64 -4.51
C TRP A 130 -4.39 -4.81 -4.82
N THR A 131 -4.54 -3.53 -5.16
CA THR A 131 -3.39 -2.63 -5.36
C THR A 131 -2.48 -2.57 -4.13
N GLN A 132 -3.05 -2.48 -2.92
CA GLN A 132 -2.27 -2.49 -1.68
C GLN A 132 -1.58 -3.85 -1.44
N ILE A 133 -2.25 -4.96 -1.72
CA ILE A 133 -1.70 -6.30 -1.60
C ILE A 133 -0.55 -6.50 -2.58
N ASP A 134 -0.75 -6.15 -3.85
CA ASP A 134 0.24 -6.29 -4.91
C ASP A 134 1.48 -5.44 -4.60
N PHE A 135 1.27 -4.20 -4.12
CA PHE A 135 2.35 -3.34 -3.65
C PHE A 135 3.14 -3.99 -2.50
N PHE A 136 2.45 -4.48 -1.47
CA PHE A 136 3.11 -5.13 -0.34
C PHE A 136 3.87 -6.39 -0.77
N GLN A 137 3.32 -7.18 -1.69
CA GLN A 137 3.99 -8.37 -2.22
C GLN A 137 5.24 -8.03 -3.04
N ALA A 138 5.23 -6.90 -3.78
CA ALA A 138 6.36 -6.44 -4.57
C ALA A 138 7.47 -5.77 -3.73
N HIS A 139 7.09 -4.94 -2.75
CA HIS A 139 8.02 -4.06 -2.03
C HIS A 139 8.32 -4.50 -0.59
N GLY A 140 7.42 -5.30 0.02
CA GLY A 140 7.56 -5.80 1.39
C GLY A 140 7.17 -4.82 2.50
N TYR A 141 6.56 -3.69 2.17
CA TYR A 141 5.99 -2.70 3.09
C TYR A 141 4.75 -2.04 2.44
N PHE A 142 3.93 -1.34 3.22
CA PHE A 142 2.81 -0.56 2.66
C PHE A 142 3.20 0.90 2.41
N GLU A 143 2.66 1.51 1.36
CA GLU A 143 2.74 2.96 1.18
C GLU A 143 2.25 3.66 2.44
N THR A 144 3.12 4.46 3.04
CA THR A 144 2.71 5.41 4.06
C THR A 144 1.96 6.50 3.32
N PRO A 145 0.70 6.84 3.68
CA PRO A 145 0.04 7.96 3.03
C PRO A 145 0.93 9.18 3.21
N GLU A 146 1.37 9.78 2.10
CA GLU A 146 2.06 11.06 2.13
C GLU A 146 1.21 11.99 2.99
N LYS A 147 1.76 12.45 4.12
CA LYS A 147 1.09 13.47 4.95
C LYS A 147 0.76 14.61 4.00
N GLU A 148 -0.54 14.92 3.83
CA GLU A 148 -1.03 15.93 2.89
C GLU A 148 -0.06 17.12 2.83
N HIS A 149 0.64 17.24 1.71
CA HIS A 149 1.73 18.20 1.61
C HIS A 149 1.23 19.64 1.83
N PRO A 150 2.04 20.51 2.47
CA PRO A 150 1.70 21.89 2.83
C PRO A 150 1.28 22.81 1.66
N VAL A 151 1.34 22.33 0.42
CA VAL A 151 0.97 23.06 -0.81
C VAL A 151 -0.49 23.51 -0.81
N VAL A 152 -1.43 22.72 -0.27
CA VAL A 152 -2.84 23.11 -0.17
C VAL A 152 -3.02 24.27 0.83
N ARG A 153 -2.32 24.20 1.97
CA ARG A 153 -2.31 25.25 2.99
C ARG A 153 -1.66 26.54 2.47
N GLU A 154 -0.63 26.42 1.66
CA GLU A 154 0.07 27.58 1.07
C GLU A 154 -0.80 28.30 0.04
N LYS A 155 -1.50 27.55 -0.83
CA LYS A 155 -2.49 28.13 -1.74
C LYS A 155 -3.63 28.82 -0.98
N GLU A 156 -4.12 28.23 0.11
CA GLU A 156 -5.15 28.86 0.96
C GLU A 156 -4.65 30.19 1.57
N LYS A 157 -3.42 30.22 2.10
CA LYS A 157 -2.78 31.45 2.61
C LYS A 157 -2.70 32.54 1.54
N GLN A 158 -2.23 32.19 0.33
CA GLN A 158 -2.13 33.14 -0.78
C GLN A 158 -3.51 33.74 -1.15
N LEU A 159 -4.55 32.91 -1.25
CA LEU A 159 -5.91 33.38 -1.53
C LEU A 159 -6.44 34.31 -0.43
N LEU A 160 -6.17 34.01 0.83
CA LEU A 160 -6.54 34.86 1.97
C LEU A 160 -5.83 36.22 1.93
N HIS A 161 -4.53 36.25 1.62
CA HIS A 161 -3.79 37.51 1.45
C HIS A 161 -4.40 38.38 0.34
N GLN A 162 -4.76 37.79 -0.79
CA GLN A 162 -5.42 38.51 -1.88
C GLN A 162 -6.80 39.04 -1.46
N ALA A 163 -7.61 38.23 -0.77
CA ALA A 163 -8.94 38.62 -0.29
C ALA A 163 -8.86 39.78 0.73
N ILE A 164 -7.92 39.72 1.68
CA ILE A 164 -7.65 40.78 2.66
C ILE A 164 -7.23 42.07 1.95
N SER A 165 -6.32 41.99 0.98
CA SER A 165 -5.87 43.15 0.21
C SER A 165 -7.03 43.82 -0.56
N LYS A 166 -7.88 43.02 -1.22
CA LYS A 166 -9.07 43.51 -1.92
C LYS A 166 -10.08 44.14 -0.97
N ALA A 167 -10.33 43.54 0.20
CA ALA A 167 -11.24 44.09 1.21
C ALA A 167 -10.73 45.41 1.80
N LYS A 168 -9.43 45.50 2.13
CA LYS A 168 -8.79 46.75 2.58
C LYS A 168 -8.88 47.86 1.52
N LYS A 169 -8.65 47.53 0.24
CA LYS A 169 -8.81 48.50 -0.87
C LYS A 169 -10.24 48.99 -1.00
N ARG A 170 -11.24 48.12 -0.84
CA ARG A 170 -12.67 48.49 -0.87
C ARG A 170 -13.08 49.39 0.29
N LEU A 171 -12.50 49.21 1.48
CA LEU A 171 -12.75 50.05 2.66
C LEU A 171 -12.09 51.43 2.55
N LYS A 172 -10.93 51.52 1.88
CA LYS A 172 -10.27 52.81 1.59
C LYS A 172 -11.01 53.65 0.53
N ASN A 173 -11.85 53.04 -0.30
CA ASN A 173 -12.59 53.76 -1.32
C ASN A 173 -13.78 54.52 -0.70
N SER A 174 -13.91 55.82 -1.03
CA SER A 174 -14.94 56.72 -0.50
C SER A 174 -16.37 56.23 -0.82
N HIS A 175 -16.57 55.47 -1.90
CA HIS A 175 -17.86 54.94 -2.35
C HIS A 175 -18.03 53.44 -2.07
N CYS A 176 -17.81 53.01 -0.82
CA CYS A 176 -18.05 51.62 -0.42
C CYS A 176 -19.55 51.40 -0.13
N LYS A 177 -20.24 50.63 -0.99
CA LYS A 177 -21.68 50.34 -0.86
C LYS A 177 -22.10 49.72 0.47
N ASN A 178 -21.25 48.91 1.11
CA ASN A 178 -21.54 48.22 2.37
C ASN A 178 -20.29 48.09 3.24
N LYS A 179 -19.93 49.17 3.96
CA LYS A 179 -18.72 49.22 4.81
C LYS A 179 -18.73 48.13 5.89
N THR A 180 -19.81 48.01 6.65
CA THR A 180 -19.96 47.05 7.75
C THR A 180 -19.78 45.59 7.31
N LYS A 181 -20.40 45.19 6.18
CA LYS A 181 -20.24 43.82 5.64
C LYS A 181 -18.81 43.56 5.15
N THR A 182 -18.15 44.58 4.61
CA THR A 182 -16.77 44.47 4.13
C THR A 182 -15.77 44.36 5.30
N GLU A 183 -16.03 45.05 6.41
CA GLU A 183 -15.26 44.91 7.67
C GLU A 183 -15.41 43.53 8.29
N GLN A 184 -16.64 43.00 8.37
CA GLN A 184 -16.89 41.64 8.85
C GLN A 184 -16.17 40.58 7.99
N LEU A 185 -16.19 40.74 6.66
CA LEU A 185 -15.48 39.86 5.74
C LEU A 185 -13.96 39.94 5.93
N LEU A 186 -13.42 41.15 6.13
CA LEU A 186 -12.00 41.36 6.42
C LEU A 186 -11.57 40.64 7.70
N GLN A 187 -12.32 40.83 8.80
CA GLN A 187 -12.06 40.17 10.08
C GLN A 187 -12.11 38.65 9.95
N LYS A 188 -13.08 38.11 9.21
CA LYS A 188 -13.21 36.67 8.95
C LYS A 188 -11.96 36.11 8.27
N HIS A 189 -11.48 36.78 7.21
CA HIS A 189 -10.27 36.34 6.50
C HIS A 189 -9.00 36.48 7.35
N GLN A 190 -8.89 37.54 8.15
CA GLN A 190 -7.76 37.73 9.08
C GLN A 190 -7.70 36.64 10.16
N LYS A 191 -8.84 36.29 10.78
CA LYS A 191 -8.92 35.20 11.76
C LYS A 191 -8.51 33.85 11.15
N ARG A 192 -8.98 33.55 9.94
CA ARG A 192 -8.60 32.30 9.24
C ARG A 192 -7.11 32.26 8.91
N LEU A 193 -6.54 33.39 8.47
CA LEU A 193 -5.10 33.48 8.19
C LEU A 193 -4.26 33.29 9.46
N GLN A 194 -4.68 33.89 10.59
CA GLN A 194 -4.02 33.70 11.88
C GLN A 194 -4.06 32.25 12.34
N ALA A 195 -5.20 31.56 12.19
CA ALA A 195 -5.31 30.13 12.52
C ALA A 195 -4.34 29.28 11.67
N LEU A 196 -4.19 29.59 10.38
CA LEU A 196 -3.26 28.88 9.49
C LEU A 196 -1.77 29.17 9.78
N ILE A 197 -1.46 30.30 10.40
CA ILE A 197 -0.09 30.67 10.82
C ILE A 197 0.21 30.06 12.20
N GLY A 198 -0.75 30.10 13.15
CA GLY A 198 -0.59 29.53 14.48
C GLY A 198 -0.39 28.01 14.48
N HIS A 199 -1.04 27.28 13.57
CA HIS A 199 -0.83 25.84 13.37
C HIS A 199 0.51 25.47 12.69
N ALA A 200 1.38 26.45 12.38
CA ALA A 200 2.71 26.21 11.81
C ALA A 200 3.86 26.46 12.81
N SER A 201 3.54 26.86 14.05
CA SER A 201 4.51 27.14 15.13
C SER A 201 4.57 26.08 16.23
N ASP A 202 3.82 24.97 16.09
CA ASP A 202 3.91 23.74 16.90
C ASP A 202 4.43 22.60 16.00
#